data_AF-A0A150IKX3-F1
#
_entry.id   AF-A0A150IKX3-F1
#
_cell.length_a   1.000
_cell.length_b   1.000
_cell.length_c   1.000
_cell.angle_alpha   90.00
_cell.angle_beta   90.00
_cell.angle_gamma   90.00
#
_symmetry.space_group_name_H-M   'P 1'
#
loop_
_entity.id
_entity.type
_entity.pdbx_description
1 polymer ?
#
loop_
_entity_poly.entity_id
_entity_poly.type
_entity_poly.pdbx_seq_one_letter_code
_entity_poly.pdbx_strand_id
1 'polypeptide(L)'
;MKPFPESYIRKMADEPTIRIIDLWKKLSEEIFDYSIEIMIGDRKDNPELRHIAGELNSAYPGIIDGKVVLPIWLENPKSFDPLLISHEIGHWILMIKGFKGLVNKYNRQMGIDVNMNSLAQHPPLYKLQREIGHDPQKMIDIRAKSNLNNITKGPEIMVGDRWAELALLFADDILNCSEEIKNDLIELLKEDFPVTFSFLEKILNLTSRYDLNDPKSNLLFLKNLVNTIYLGEGWKVIDEVIELKEMIRECNNTI
;
A
#
# COMPACT_ATOMS: atom_id res chain seq x y z
N MET A 1 12.55 5.06 -20.61
CA MET A 1 13.49 6.08 -20.11
C MET A 1 14.41 5.44 -19.08
N LYS A 2 15.63 5.95 -18.85
CA LYS A 2 16.45 5.47 -17.71
C LYS A 2 15.83 6.01 -16.41
N PRO A 3 15.62 5.17 -15.37
CA PRO A 3 15.12 5.64 -14.08
C PRO A 3 16.01 6.75 -13.48
N PHE A 4 15.40 7.69 -12.77
CA PHE A 4 16.12 8.70 -12.01
C PHE A 4 16.82 8.05 -10.81
N PRO A 5 18.13 8.28 -10.62
CA PRO A 5 18.88 7.68 -9.53
C PRO A 5 18.58 8.34 -8.18
N GLU A 6 18.90 7.68 -7.07
CA GLU A 6 18.72 8.20 -5.71
C GLU A 6 19.33 9.60 -5.51
N SER A 7 20.47 9.89 -6.14
CA SER A 7 21.12 11.21 -6.06
C SER A 7 20.27 12.34 -6.63
N TYR A 8 19.48 12.06 -7.68
CA TYR A 8 18.50 13.01 -8.20
C TYR A 8 17.33 13.17 -7.22
N ILE A 9 16.83 12.07 -6.66
CA ILE A 9 15.72 12.07 -5.69
C ILE A 9 16.10 12.92 -4.47
N ARG A 10 17.27 12.66 -3.87
CA ARG A 10 17.77 13.41 -2.71
C ARG A 10 17.92 14.90 -2.95
N LYS A 11 18.24 15.31 -4.18
CA LYS A 11 18.35 16.74 -4.54
C LYS A 11 16.98 17.44 -4.59
N MET A 12 15.93 16.69 -4.92
CA MET A 12 14.56 17.21 -5.08
C MET A 12 13.69 16.99 -3.84
N ALA A 13 14.09 16.05 -2.97
CA ALA A 13 13.38 15.64 -1.78
C ALA A 13 13.29 16.75 -0.73
N ASP A 14 12.17 16.77 -0.01
CA ASP A 14 12.06 17.49 1.24
C ASP A 14 12.75 16.72 2.38
N GLU A 15 12.90 17.37 3.53
CA GLU A 15 13.60 16.82 4.69
C GLU A 15 13.00 15.48 5.18
N PRO A 16 11.67 15.30 5.33
CA PRO A 16 11.13 14.01 5.74
C PRO A 16 11.37 12.91 4.70
N THR A 17 11.30 13.21 3.40
CA THR A 17 11.63 12.22 2.35
C THR A 17 13.11 11.83 2.41
N ILE A 18 14.02 12.74 2.72
CA ILE A 18 15.43 12.38 2.96
C ILE A 18 15.54 11.41 4.14
N ARG A 19 14.85 11.70 5.25
CA ARG A 19 14.86 10.83 6.45
C ARG A 19 14.31 9.44 6.17
N ILE A 20 13.26 9.31 5.35
CA ILE A 20 12.72 7.99 5.03
C ILE A 20 13.65 7.19 4.12
N ILE A 21 14.34 7.84 3.17
CA ILE A 21 15.37 7.21 2.35
C ILE A 21 16.52 6.74 3.25
N ASP A 22 16.98 7.56 4.19
CA ASP A 22 18.06 7.19 5.11
C ASP A 22 17.66 6.03 6.03
N LEU A 23 16.41 6.02 6.51
CA LEU A 23 15.87 4.89 7.28
C LEU A 23 15.82 3.61 6.45
N TRP A 24 15.35 3.69 5.20
CA TRP A 24 15.34 2.56 4.27
C TRP A 24 16.75 1.98 4.08
N LYS A 25 17.73 2.84 3.76
CA LYS A 25 19.11 2.40 3.54
C LYS A 25 19.70 1.72 4.76
N LYS A 26 19.57 2.36 5.92
CA LYS A 26 20.02 1.79 7.20
C LYS A 26 19.43 0.40 7.43
N LEU A 27 18.11 0.25 7.29
CA LEU A 27 17.45 -1.03 7.51
C LEU A 27 17.86 -2.08 6.48
N SER A 28 18.02 -1.70 5.22
CA SER A 28 18.48 -2.61 4.17
C SER A 28 19.88 -3.15 4.45
N GLU A 29 20.80 -2.28 4.89
CA GLU A 29 22.15 -2.66 5.29
C GLU A 29 22.13 -3.58 6.52
N GLU A 30 21.36 -3.24 7.55
CA GLU A 30 21.28 -4.03 8.79
C GLU A 30 20.68 -5.44 8.59
N ILE A 31 19.73 -5.59 7.66
CA ILE A 31 18.93 -6.82 7.53
C ILE A 31 19.40 -7.72 6.38
N PHE A 32 19.98 -7.11 5.33
CA PHE A 32 20.43 -7.83 4.14
C PHE A 32 21.94 -7.79 3.92
N ASP A 33 22.68 -7.03 4.73
CA ASP A 33 24.11 -6.73 4.46
C ASP A 33 24.29 -6.14 3.05
N TYR A 34 23.30 -5.36 2.58
CA TYR A 34 23.23 -4.80 1.24
C TYR A 34 22.49 -3.47 1.26
N SER A 35 23.11 -2.41 0.75
CA SER A 35 22.49 -1.09 0.63
C SER A 35 21.64 -1.03 -0.63
N ILE A 36 20.31 -1.07 -0.47
CA ILE A 36 19.37 -1.04 -1.60
C ILE A 36 19.05 0.42 -1.95
N GLU A 37 19.45 0.86 -3.14
CA GLU A 37 19.19 2.23 -3.60
C GLU A 37 17.73 2.41 -4.05
N ILE A 38 17.20 3.62 -3.88
CA ILE A 38 15.90 4.02 -4.45
C ILE A 38 16.09 4.56 -5.87
N MET A 39 15.21 4.19 -6.79
CA MET A 39 15.12 4.80 -8.12
C MET A 39 13.69 5.25 -8.42
N ILE A 40 13.50 6.26 -9.27
CA ILE A 40 12.16 6.66 -9.75
C ILE A 40 12.06 6.43 -11.25
N GLY A 41 11.05 5.68 -11.68
CA GLY A 41 10.77 5.41 -13.08
C GLY A 41 9.40 5.91 -13.52
N ASP A 42 9.22 6.06 -14.83
CA ASP A 42 7.89 6.19 -15.43
C ASP A 42 7.25 4.80 -15.48
N ARG A 43 6.05 4.64 -14.92
CA ARG A 43 5.37 3.33 -14.95
C ARG A 43 5.13 2.83 -16.39
N LYS A 44 5.05 3.72 -17.38
CA LYS A 44 4.85 3.37 -18.81
C LYS A 44 6.07 2.66 -19.40
N ASP A 45 7.23 2.81 -18.77
CA ASP A 45 8.44 2.08 -19.13
C ASP A 45 8.49 0.68 -18.51
N ASN A 46 7.69 0.39 -17.49
CA ASN A 46 7.60 -0.93 -16.88
C ASN A 46 6.65 -1.83 -17.70
N PRO A 47 7.13 -2.96 -18.29
CA PRO A 47 6.31 -3.85 -19.11
C PRO A 47 5.09 -4.44 -18.40
N GLU A 48 5.17 -4.62 -17.08
CA GLU A 48 4.10 -5.21 -16.26
C GLU A 48 3.02 -4.16 -15.91
N LEU A 49 3.41 -2.89 -15.77
CA LEU A 49 2.51 -1.83 -15.31
C LEU A 49 1.91 -0.99 -16.44
N ARG A 50 2.56 -0.91 -17.61
CA ARG A 50 2.15 -0.03 -18.72
C ARG A 50 0.75 -0.30 -19.27
N HIS A 51 0.22 -1.50 -19.06
CA HIS A 51 -1.09 -1.91 -19.55
C HIS A 51 -2.22 -1.68 -18.55
N ILE A 52 -1.90 -1.33 -17.30
CA ILE A 52 -2.90 -1.08 -16.27
C ILE A 52 -3.53 0.29 -16.51
N ALA A 53 -4.86 0.31 -16.63
CA ALA A 53 -5.63 1.53 -16.83
C ALA A 53 -5.75 2.35 -15.53
N GLY A 54 -5.82 3.68 -15.67
CA GLY A 54 -5.91 4.59 -14.53
C GLY A 54 -4.55 5.03 -13.98
N GLU A 55 -4.58 5.89 -12.98
CA GLU A 55 -3.38 6.32 -12.25
C GLU A 55 -2.93 5.21 -11.30
N LEU A 56 -1.67 4.82 -11.41
CA LEU A 56 -1.06 3.78 -10.58
C LEU A 56 0.34 4.24 -10.18
N ASN A 57 0.61 4.20 -8.89
CA ASN A 57 1.95 4.36 -8.33
C ASN A 57 2.26 3.10 -7.53
N SER A 58 3.49 2.60 -7.64
CA SER A 58 3.89 1.37 -6.96
C SER A 58 5.40 1.30 -6.85
N ALA A 59 5.90 0.69 -5.77
CA ALA A 59 7.28 0.27 -5.66
C ALA A 59 7.41 -1.24 -5.46
N TYR A 60 8.35 -1.85 -6.18
CA TYR A 60 8.69 -3.27 -6.03
C TYR A 60 10.16 -3.51 -6.41
N PRO A 61 10.99 -4.13 -5.55
CA PRO A 61 12.39 -4.39 -5.81
C PRO A 61 12.62 -5.11 -7.12
N GLY A 62 13.71 -4.74 -7.77
CA GLY A 62 14.12 -5.37 -9.02
C GLY A 62 15.59 -5.18 -9.29
N ILE A 63 16.08 -5.90 -10.30
CA ILE A 63 17.46 -5.79 -10.75
C ILE A 63 17.52 -4.77 -11.89
N ILE A 64 18.25 -3.68 -11.69
CA ILE A 64 18.51 -2.66 -12.70
C ILE A 64 20.02 -2.45 -12.81
N ASP A 65 20.56 -2.52 -14.03
CA ASP A 65 21.99 -2.37 -14.31
C ASP A 65 22.88 -3.28 -13.40
N GLY A 66 22.41 -4.50 -13.12
CA GLY A 66 23.14 -5.49 -12.30
C GLY A 66 23.16 -5.20 -10.79
N LYS A 67 22.26 -4.35 -10.30
CA LYS A 67 22.09 -4.07 -8.87
C LYS A 67 20.65 -4.29 -8.45
N VAL A 68 20.46 -4.77 -7.22
CA VAL A 68 19.14 -4.78 -6.59
C VAL A 68 18.83 -3.37 -6.13
N VAL A 69 17.72 -2.83 -6.62
CA VAL A 69 17.23 -1.49 -6.31
C VAL A 69 15.74 -1.55 -5.97
N LEU A 70 15.23 -0.53 -5.29
CA LEU A 70 13.81 -0.31 -5.09
C LEU A 70 13.32 0.77 -6.07
N PRO A 71 12.85 0.40 -7.27
CA PRO A 71 12.24 1.33 -8.19
C PRO A 71 10.83 1.70 -7.73
N ILE A 72 10.56 3.00 -7.74
CA ILE A 72 9.23 3.59 -7.55
C ILE A 72 8.72 3.99 -8.93
N TRP A 73 7.71 3.29 -9.41
CA TRP A 73 7.07 3.52 -10.70
C TRP A 73 5.91 4.49 -10.52
N LEU A 74 6.04 5.68 -11.11
CA LEU A 74 5.06 6.75 -10.99
C LEU A 74 4.31 6.94 -12.31
N GLU A 75 3.02 7.32 -12.25
CA GLU A 75 2.25 7.74 -13.44
C GLU A 75 2.89 8.98 -14.09
N ASN A 76 3.32 9.93 -13.26
CA ASN A 76 3.91 11.20 -13.69
C ASN A 76 5.21 11.46 -12.93
N PRO A 77 6.33 10.81 -13.26
CA PRO A 77 7.58 10.96 -12.49
C PRO A 77 8.14 12.38 -12.49
N LYS A 78 7.70 13.23 -13.44
CA LYS A 78 8.10 14.64 -13.53
C LYS A 78 7.45 15.57 -12.50
N SER A 79 6.31 15.19 -11.92
CA SER A 79 5.66 16.02 -10.90
C SER A 79 6.36 15.97 -9.55
N PHE A 80 7.24 14.96 -9.33
CA PHE A 80 8.00 14.70 -8.11
C PHE A 80 7.21 15.03 -6.84
N ASP A 81 6.40 14.08 -6.38
CA ASP A 81 5.65 14.21 -5.13
C ASP A 81 6.41 13.51 -3.98
N PRO A 82 7.05 14.25 -3.06
CA PRO A 82 7.83 13.67 -1.97
C PRO A 82 6.97 12.81 -1.02
N LEU A 83 5.72 13.21 -0.79
CA LEU A 83 4.81 12.46 0.09
C LEU A 83 4.48 11.10 -0.52
N LEU A 84 4.18 11.06 -1.81
CA LEU A 84 3.95 9.81 -2.53
C LEU A 84 5.20 8.92 -2.54
N ILE A 85 6.38 9.48 -2.81
CA ILE A 85 7.64 8.74 -2.78
C ILE A 85 7.87 8.12 -1.40
N SER A 86 7.66 8.90 -0.34
CA SER A 86 7.78 8.41 1.04
C SER A 86 6.74 7.33 1.37
N HIS A 87 5.54 7.41 0.79
CA HIS A 87 4.49 6.41 0.98
C HIS A 87 4.93 5.05 0.45
N GLU A 88 5.45 5.03 -0.79
CA GLU A 88 5.92 3.81 -1.44
C GLU A 88 7.14 3.21 -0.74
N ILE A 89 8.11 4.02 -0.31
CA ILE A 89 9.25 3.56 0.49
C ILE A 89 8.78 3.02 1.84
N GLY A 90 7.80 3.69 2.46
CA GLY A 90 7.28 3.34 3.77
C GLY A 90 6.66 1.94 3.81
N HIS A 91 5.93 1.52 2.77
CA HIS A 91 5.41 0.14 2.66
C HIS A 91 6.54 -0.89 2.77
N TRP A 92 7.65 -0.68 2.06
CA TRP A 92 8.81 -1.57 2.10
C TRP A 92 9.53 -1.55 3.46
N ILE A 93 9.59 -0.39 4.13
CA ILE A 93 10.08 -0.31 5.50
C ILE A 93 9.21 -1.15 6.45
N LEU A 94 7.88 -1.12 6.30
CA LEU A 94 6.99 -1.96 7.10
C LEU A 94 7.23 -3.46 6.83
N MET A 95 7.37 -3.86 5.57
CA MET A 95 7.65 -5.26 5.20
C MET A 95 8.93 -5.79 5.85
N ILE A 96 9.99 -4.99 5.81
CA ILE A 96 11.27 -5.30 6.47
C ILE A 96 11.13 -5.36 8.00
N LYS A 97 10.30 -4.50 8.59
CA LYS A 97 9.97 -4.52 10.03
C LYS A 97 9.03 -5.66 10.43
N GLY A 98 8.63 -6.52 9.48
CA GLY A 98 7.88 -7.74 9.72
C GLY A 98 6.37 -7.61 9.53
N PHE A 99 5.86 -6.49 9.03
CA PHE A 99 4.45 -6.40 8.60
C PHE A 99 4.29 -7.24 7.33
N LYS A 100 3.39 -8.22 7.36
CA LYS A 100 3.21 -9.16 6.24
C LYS A 100 1.88 -8.94 5.55
N GLY A 101 1.85 -9.18 4.23
CA GLY A 101 0.62 -9.23 3.46
C GLY A 101 0.04 -10.64 3.34
N LEU A 102 -1.19 -10.71 2.83
CA LEU A 102 -1.81 -11.94 2.32
C LEU A 102 -2.07 -11.82 0.81
N VAL A 103 -1.90 -12.92 0.10
CA VAL A 103 -2.22 -13.10 -1.32
C VAL A 103 -3.09 -14.32 -1.52
N ASN A 104 -4.05 -14.23 -2.44
CA ASN A 104 -4.83 -15.37 -2.87
C ASN A 104 -4.20 -16.10 -4.07
N LYS A 105 -3.87 -17.38 -3.90
CA LYS A 105 -3.21 -18.20 -4.94
C LYS A 105 -4.01 -18.35 -6.24
N TYR A 106 -5.32 -18.09 -6.22
CA TYR A 106 -6.16 -18.23 -7.41
C TYR A 106 -6.13 -16.99 -8.31
N ASN A 107 -5.52 -15.88 -7.86
CA ASN A 107 -5.29 -14.64 -8.62
C ASN A 107 -6.55 -14.08 -9.34
N ARG A 108 -7.74 -14.37 -8.81
CA ARG A 108 -9.04 -13.94 -9.37
C ARG A 108 -9.56 -12.65 -8.73
N GLN A 109 -8.89 -12.12 -7.71
CA GLN A 109 -9.41 -11.07 -6.82
C GLN A 109 -8.36 -9.99 -6.49
N MET A 110 -7.56 -9.55 -7.47
CA MET A 110 -6.47 -8.58 -7.24
C MET A 110 -6.87 -7.34 -6.42
N GLY A 111 -8.09 -6.82 -6.59
CA GLY A 111 -8.58 -5.68 -5.81
C GLY A 111 -8.81 -5.98 -4.32
N ILE A 112 -9.24 -7.20 -3.98
CA ILE A 112 -9.47 -7.60 -2.58
C ILE A 112 -8.15 -7.75 -1.85
N ASP A 113 -7.18 -8.44 -2.45
CA ASP A 113 -5.84 -8.61 -1.89
C ASP A 113 -5.19 -7.25 -1.59
N VAL A 114 -5.26 -6.31 -2.55
CA VAL A 114 -4.74 -4.95 -2.41
C VAL A 114 -5.47 -4.21 -1.28
N ASN A 115 -6.80 -4.10 -1.32
CA ASN A 115 -7.55 -3.33 -0.35
C ASN A 115 -7.39 -3.88 1.08
N MET A 116 -7.31 -5.21 1.21
CA MET A 116 -7.11 -5.87 2.50
C MET A 116 -5.72 -5.56 3.09
N ASN A 117 -4.67 -5.65 2.27
CA ASN A 117 -3.31 -5.34 2.72
C ASN A 117 -3.16 -3.84 3.01
N SER A 118 -3.72 -2.96 2.17
CA SER A 118 -3.79 -1.52 2.41
C SER A 118 -4.47 -1.19 3.74
N LEU A 119 -5.65 -1.76 4.00
CA LEU A 119 -6.38 -1.59 5.26
C LEU A 119 -5.53 -1.93 6.49
N ALA A 120 -4.75 -3.01 6.41
CA ALA A 120 -3.88 -3.42 7.51
C ALA A 120 -2.63 -2.53 7.63
N GLN A 121 -2.03 -2.12 6.51
CA GLN A 121 -0.72 -1.47 6.50
C GLN A 121 -0.76 0.06 6.54
N HIS A 122 -1.85 0.69 6.11
CA HIS A 122 -1.98 2.14 6.12
C HIS A 122 -1.91 2.78 7.51
N PRO A 123 -2.53 2.23 8.58
CA PRO A 123 -2.38 2.79 9.92
C PRO A 123 -0.91 2.89 10.39
N PRO A 124 -0.09 1.81 10.39
CA PRO A 124 1.32 1.92 10.74
C PRO A 124 2.13 2.75 9.73
N LEU A 125 1.75 2.77 8.45
CA LEU A 125 2.44 3.57 7.43
C LEU A 125 2.24 5.06 7.66
N TYR A 126 1.01 5.51 7.88
CA TYR A 126 0.74 6.92 8.14
C TYR A 126 1.31 7.35 9.50
N LYS A 127 1.41 6.43 10.47
CA LYS A 127 2.16 6.69 11.70
C LYS A 127 3.64 6.92 11.39
N LEU A 128 4.28 6.05 10.60
CA LEU A 128 5.67 6.21 10.16
C LEU A 128 5.90 7.54 9.43
N GLN A 129 5.02 7.90 8.49
CA GLN A 129 5.11 9.18 7.77
C GLN A 129 5.03 10.39 8.72
N ARG A 130 4.16 10.33 9.73
CA ARG A 130 4.09 11.41 10.74
C ARG A 130 5.32 11.45 11.64
N GLU A 131 5.87 10.30 12.03
CA GLU A 131 7.10 10.20 12.84
C GLU A 131 8.32 10.81 12.15
N ILE A 132 8.42 10.73 10.82
CA ILE A 132 9.51 11.36 10.05
C ILE A 132 9.28 12.85 9.76
N GLY A 133 8.05 13.35 9.98
CA GLY A 133 7.69 14.77 9.82
C GLY A 133 6.79 15.11 8.63
N HIS A 134 6.21 14.13 7.93
CA HIS A 134 5.17 14.37 6.92
C HIS A 134 3.78 14.50 7.55
N ASP A 135 2.88 15.20 6.85
CA ASP A 135 1.45 15.19 7.14
C ASP A 135 0.67 14.60 5.94
N PRO A 136 0.29 13.30 6.01
CA PRO A 136 -0.42 12.66 4.92
C PRO A 136 -1.92 13.00 4.87
N GLN A 137 -2.47 13.75 5.85
CA GLN A 137 -3.92 13.87 6.01
C GLN A 137 -4.64 14.38 4.76
N LYS A 138 -4.08 15.41 4.12
CA LYS A 138 -4.66 15.96 2.88
C LYS A 138 -4.75 14.92 1.76
N MET A 139 -3.72 14.08 1.60
CA MET A 139 -3.70 13.01 0.59
C MET A 139 -4.75 11.94 0.91
N ILE A 140 -4.85 11.53 2.18
CA ILE A 140 -5.83 10.56 2.65
C ILE A 140 -7.25 11.06 2.37
N ASP A 141 -7.52 12.31 2.73
CA ASP A 141 -8.82 12.95 2.54
C ASP A 141 -9.19 13.09 1.06
N ILE A 142 -8.23 13.43 0.19
CA ILE A 142 -8.44 13.48 -1.26
C ILE A 142 -8.79 12.08 -1.81
N ARG A 143 -8.08 11.04 -1.37
CA ARG A 143 -8.35 9.67 -1.80
C ARG A 143 -9.76 9.23 -1.38
N ALA A 144 -10.12 9.42 -0.11
CA ALA A 144 -11.42 9.06 0.42
C ALA A 144 -12.57 9.78 -0.32
N LYS A 145 -12.42 11.10 -0.59
CA LYS A 145 -13.37 11.86 -1.41
C LYS A 145 -13.46 11.36 -2.85
N SER A 146 -12.33 10.99 -3.44
CA SER A 146 -12.30 10.41 -4.79
C SER A 146 -13.05 9.09 -4.86
N ASN A 147 -12.83 8.20 -3.88
CA ASN A 147 -13.52 6.92 -3.77
C ASN A 147 -15.04 7.12 -3.59
N LEU A 148 -15.43 8.04 -2.70
CA LEU A 148 -16.83 8.45 -2.50
C LEU A 148 -17.47 8.92 -3.82
N ASN A 149 -16.82 9.84 -4.54
CA ASN A 149 -17.34 10.37 -5.80
C ASN A 149 -17.40 9.34 -6.94
N ASN A 150 -16.60 8.27 -6.86
CA ASN A 150 -16.59 7.21 -7.86
C ASN A 150 -17.72 6.21 -7.64
N ILE A 151 -18.14 5.97 -6.40
CA ILE A 151 -19.21 5.01 -6.11
C ILE A 151 -20.62 5.59 -6.36
N THR A 152 -20.81 6.91 -6.23
CA THR A 152 -22.11 7.60 -6.43
C THR A 152 -22.65 7.61 -7.86
N LYS A 153 -22.00 6.91 -8.79
CA LYS A 153 -22.38 6.84 -10.21
C LYS A 153 -23.47 5.81 -10.53
N GLY A 154 -24.00 5.11 -9.53
CA GLY A 154 -25.12 4.17 -9.71
C GLY A 154 -25.53 3.46 -8.41
N PRO A 155 -26.69 2.77 -8.39
CA PRO A 155 -27.18 2.03 -7.22
C PRO A 155 -26.30 0.81 -6.87
N GLU A 156 -26.35 0.36 -5.61
CA GLU A 156 -25.57 -0.79 -5.11
C GLU A 156 -25.75 -2.06 -5.96
N ILE A 157 -26.93 -2.30 -6.55
CA ILE A 157 -27.13 -3.46 -7.44
C ILE A 157 -26.17 -3.48 -8.65
N MET A 158 -25.65 -2.32 -9.07
CA MET A 158 -24.67 -2.21 -10.15
C MET A 158 -23.24 -2.55 -9.73
N VAL A 159 -22.95 -2.64 -8.43
CA VAL A 159 -21.64 -3.11 -7.94
C VAL A 159 -21.53 -4.64 -7.93
N GLY A 160 -22.65 -5.36 -8.08
CA GLY A 160 -22.67 -6.82 -8.17
C GLY A 160 -22.00 -7.49 -6.97
N ASP A 161 -21.11 -8.45 -7.23
CA ASP A 161 -20.39 -9.21 -6.19
C ASP A 161 -19.19 -8.45 -5.58
N ARG A 162 -19.01 -7.15 -5.88
CA ARG A 162 -17.87 -6.34 -5.42
C ARG A 162 -18.07 -5.67 -4.06
N TRP A 163 -19.16 -5.97 -3.36
CA TRP A 163 -19.44 -5.40 -2.04
C TRP A 163 -18.30 -5.65 -1.04
N ALA A 164 -17.63 -6.80 -1.07
CA ALA A 164 -16.50 -7.11 -0.19
C ALA A 164 -15.28 -6.22 -0.48
N GLU A 165 -14.98 -6.03 -1.77
CA GLU A 165 -13.89 -5.19 -2.25
C GLU A 165 -14.12 -3.73 -1.83
N LEU A 166 -15.36 -3.23 -1.99
CA LEU A 166 -15.75 -1.88 -1.59
C LEU A 166 -15.75 -1.70 -0.08
N ALA A 167 -16.24 -2.68 0.68
CA ALA A 167 -16.23 -2.63 2.14
C ALA A 167 -14.81 -2.53 2.69
N LEU A 168 -13.85 -3.27 2.11
CA LEU A 168 -12.43 -3.15 2.45
C LEU A 168 -11.87 -1.76 2.12
N LEU A 169 -12.17 -1.25 0.92
CA LEU A 169 -11.75 0.08 0.48
C LEU A 169 -12.22 1.18 1.45
N PHE A 170 -13.52 1.19 1.78
CA PHE A 170 -14.08 2.20 2.66
C PHE A 170 -13.72 2.00 4.12
N ALA A 171 -13.43 0.76 4.56
CA ALA A 171 -12.89 0.53 5.89
C ALA A 171 -11.53 1.23 6.04
N ASP A 172 -10.67 1.14 5.02
CA ASP A 172 -9.39 1.82 5.02
C ASP A 172 -9.56 3.35 5.03
N ASP A 173 -10.46 3.88 4.20
CA ASP A 173 -10.75 5.32 4.19
C ASP A 173 -11.30 5.81 5.54
N ILE A 174 -12.30 5.13 6.12
CA ILE A 174 -12.93 5.52 7.40
C ILE A 174 -11.94 5.50 8.57
N LEU A 175 -10.98 4.58 8.58
CA LEU A 175 -9.98 4.51 9.66
C LEU A 175 -8.98 5.67 9.63
N ASN A 176 -8.79 6.30 8.47
CA ASN A 176 -7.66 7.20 8.25
C ASN A 176 -8.06 8.64 7.84
N CYS A 177 -9.23 8.84 7.23
CA CYS A 177 -9.69 10.16 6.80
C CYS A 177 -10.14 11.06 7.97
N SER A 178 -10.35 12.33 7.67
CA SER A 178 -10.91 13.29 8.63
C SER A 178 -12.36 12.96 9.01
N GLU A 179 -12.77 13.42 10.20
CA GLU A 179 -14.10 13.11 10.75
C GLU A 179 -15.25 13.62 9.86
N GLU A 180 -15.05 14.75 9.16
CA GLU A 180 -16.01 15.29 8.18
C GLU A 180 -16.27 14.26 7.07
N ILE A 181 -15.22 13.77 6.42
CA ILE A 181 -15.32 12.82 5.30
C ILE A 181 -15.85 11.47 5.77
N LYS A 182 -15.44 11.04 6.96
CA LYS A 182 -15.93 9.81 7.57
C LYS A 182 -17.43 9.85 7.79
N ASN A 183 -17.99 10.97 8.25
CA ASN A 183 -19.43 11.12 8.43
C ASN A 183 -20.17 11.06 7.10
N ASP A 184 -19.67 11.77 6.07
CA ASP A 184 -20.24 11.73 4.72
C ASP A 184 -20.23 10.31 4.14
N LEU A 185 -19.12 9.58 4.30
CA LEU A 185 -18.99 8.18 3.87
C LEU A 185 -19.97 7.26 4.59
N ILE A 186 -20.10 7.38 5.91
CA ILE A 186 -20.99 6.54 6.71
C ILE A 186 -22.46 6.80 6.34
N GLU A 187 -22.85 8.07 6.21
CA GLU A 187 -24.21 8.45 5.82
C GLU A 187 -24.57 7.86 4.46
N LEU A 188 -23.73 8.10 3.44
CA LEU A 188 -23.97 7.63 2.09
C LEU A 188 -24.00 6.10 2.00
N LEU A 189 -23.03 5.41 2.60
CA LEU A 189 -22.99 3.94 2.53
C LEU A 189 -24.17 3.31 3.26
N LYS A 190 -24.63 3.91 4.36
CA LYS A 190 -25.78 3.39 5.10
C LYS A 190 -27.08 3.53 4.32
N GLU A 191 -27.26 4.61 3.58
CA GLU A 191 -28.48 4.89 2.82
C GLU A 191 -28.50 4.17 1.47
N ASP A 192 -27.41 4.28 0.69
CA ASP A 192 -27.37 3.86 -0.70
C ASP A 192 -26.68 2.50 -0.92
N PHE A 193 -25.85 2.04 0.03
CA PHE A 193 -25.05 0.81 -0.06
C PHE A 193 -25.15 -0.08 1.20
N PRO A 194 -26.36 -0.45 1.65
CA PRO A 194 -26.57 -1.14 2.93
C PRO A 194 -25.86 -2.50 3.05
N VAL A 195 -25.66 -3.24 1.94
CA VAL A 195 -24.93 -4.52 2.00
C VAL A 195 -23.45 -4.25 2.26
N THR A 196 -22.85 -3.34 1.49
CA THR A 196 -21.46 -2.90 1.66
C THR A 196 -21.24 -2.35 3.07
N PHE A 197 -22.17 -1.54 3.58
CA PHE A 197 -22.13 -0.98 4.93
C PHE A 197 -22.14 -2.08 6.01
N SER A 198 -22.97 -3.13 5.86
CA SER A 198 -22.98 -4.25 6.81
C SER A 198 -21.64 -4.98 6.88
N PHE A 199 -20.92 -5.11 5.77
CA PHE A 199 -19.58 -5.69 5.76
C PHE A 199 -18.54 -4.74 6.34
N LEU A 200 -18.61 -3.44 6.01
CA LEU A 200 -17.79 -2.41 6.60
C LEU A 200 -17.88 -2.42 8.14
N GLU A 201 -19.09 -2.50 8.71
CA GLU A 201 -19.27 -2.56 10.17
C GLU A 201 -18.57 -3.78 10.80
N LYS A 202 -18.66 -4.95 10.14
CA LYS A 202 -17.95 -6.15 10.59
C LYS A 202 -16.43 -5.96 10.56
N ILE A 203 -15.92 -5.33 9.51
CA ILE A 203 -14.49 -5.02 9.36
C ILE A 203 -14.03 -4.07 10.47
N LEU A 204 -14.72 -2.94 10.67
CA LEU A 204 -14.34 -1.95 11.69
C LEU A 204 -14.41 -2.53 13.12
N ASN A 205 -15.43 -3.35 13.41
CA ASN A 205 -15.55 -4.07 14.68
C ASN A 205 -14.46 -5.14 14.87
N LEU A 206 -13.97 -5.74 13.78
CA LEU A 206 -12.81 -6.62 13.85
C LEU A 206 -11.55 -5.79 14.14
N THR A 207 -11.32 -4.72 13.37
CA THR A 207 -10.14 -3.84 13.49
C THR A 207 -9.97 -3.32 14.91
N SER A 208 -11.04 -2.93 15.59
CA SER A 208 -10.98 -2.41 16.97
C SER A 208 -10.44 -3.38 18.03
N ARG A 209 -10.28 -4.66 17.68
CA ARG A 209 -9.77 -5.72 18.56
C ARG A 209 -8.27 -5.99 18.38
N TYR A 210 -7.63 -5.33 17.43
CA TYR A 210 -6.22 -5.53 17.09
C TYR A 210 -5.46 -4.20 17.13
N ASP A 211 -4.22 -4.25 17.59
CA ASP A 211 -3.28 -3.16 17.35
C ASP A 211 -2.66 -3.35 15.96
N LEU A 212 -3.05 -2.52 14.99
CA LEU A 212 -2.50 -2.59 13.63
C LEU A 212 -1.06 -2.05 13.56
N ASN A 213 -0.53 -1.42 14.62
CA ASN A 213 0.85 -0.95 14.68
C ASN A 213 1.84 -2.02 15.17
N ASP A 214 1.36 -3.17 15.64
CA ASP A 214 2.19 -4.32 15.97
C ASP A 214 2.15 -5.34 14.81
N PRO A 215 3.30 -5.75 14.25
CA PRO A 215 3.34 -6.67 13.10
C PRO A 215 2.62 -8.00 13.32
N LYS A 216 2.67 -8.57 14.54
CA LYS A 216 2.05 -9.87 14.82
C LYS A 216 0.53 -9.74 14.92
N SER A 217 0.06 -8.72 15.62
CA SER A 217 -1.35 -8.35 15.73
C SER A 217 -1.92 -7.99 14.36
N ASN A 218 -1.18 -7.26 13.53
CA ASN A 218 -1.53 -6.91 12.16
C ASN A 218 -1.76 -8.15 11.26
N LEU A 219 -0.83 -9.11 11.30
CA LEU A 219 -0.99 -10.37 10.56
C LEU A 219 -2.17 -11.21 11.09
N LEU A 220 -2.40 -11.20 12.40
CA LEU A 220 -3.54 -11.91 13.00
C LEU A 220 -4.87 -11.26 12.58
N PHE A 221 -4.92 -9.93 12.51
CA PHE A 221 -6.05 -9.20 11.94
C PHE A 221 -6.35 -9.66 10.51
N LEU A 222 -5.36 -9.63 9.61
CA LEU A 222 -5.51 -10.08 8.22
C LEU A 222 -6.08 -11.50 8.11
N LYS A 223 -5.54 -12.45 8.89
CA LYS A 223 -6.01 -13.84 8.90
C LYS A 223 -7.46 -13.97 9.37
N ASN A 224 -7.86 -13.18 10.37
CA ASN A 224 -9.25 -13.18 10.85
C ASN A 224 -10.21 -12.43 9.91
N LEU A 225 -9.70 -11.43 9.21
CA LEU A 225 -10.46 -10.64 8.25
C LEU A 225 -10.95 -11.51 7.09
N VAL A 226 -10.08 -12.34 6.51
CA VAL A 226 -10.44 -13.34 5.47
C VAL A 226 -11.67 -14.16 5.85
N ASN A 227 -11.73 -14.63 7.10
CA ASN A 227 -12.87 -15.41 7.60
C ASN A 227 -14.10 -14.53 7.88
N THR A 228 -13.90 -13.35 8.45
CA THR A 228 -14.97 -12.42 8.85
C THR A 228 -15.81 -11.95 7.67
N ILE A 229 -15.17 -11.76 6.51
CA ILE A 229 -15.83 -11.31 5.28
C ILE A 229 -15.95 -12.41 4.21
N TYR A 230 -15.78 -13.68 4.61
CA TYR A 230 -16.04 -14.88 3.80
C TYR A 230 -15.27 -14.94 2.46
N LEU A 231 -14.00 -14.56 2.46
CA LEU A 231 -13.16 -14.56 1.24
C LEU A 231 -12.70 -15.95 0.77
N GLY A 232 -13.18 -17.02 1.41
CA GLY A 232 -12.89 -18.40 1.03
C GLY A 232 -11.46 -18.85 1.30
N GLU A 233 -11.01 -19.85 0.54
CA GLU A 233 -9.70 -20.49 0.72
C GLU A 233 -8.61 -19.94 -0.22
N GLY A 234 -7.36 -20.35 0.01
CA GLY A 234 -6.24 -20.08 -0.90
C GLY A 234 -5.37 -18.89 -0.52
N TRP A 235 -5.68 -18.24 0.60
CA TRP A 235 -4.89 -17.16 1.19
C TRP A 235 -3.58 -17.66 1.80
N LYS A 236 -2.48 -16.99 1.46
CA LYS A 236 -1.14 -17.30 1.97
C LYS A 236 -0.45 -16.03 2.42
N VAL A 237 0.40 -16.17 3.43
CA VAL A 237 1.29 -15.09 3.89
C VAL A 237 2.41 -14.93 2.89
N ILE A 238 2.68 -13.68 2.48
CA ILE A 238 3.86 -13.32 1.69
C ILE A 238 5.00 -12.99 2.64
N ASP A 239 6.21 -13.38 2.26
CA ASP A 239 7.42 -12.93 2.94
C ASP A 239 8.37 -12.28 1.94
N GLU A 240 8.10 -11.01 1.65
CA GLU A 240 8.83 -10.17 0.71
C GLU A 240 10.31 -10.03 1.10
N VAL A 241 10.64 -10.21 2.39
CA VAL A 241 12.00 -10.16 2.92
C VAL A 241 12.81 -11.39 2.49
N ILE A 242 12.17 -12.57 2.40
CA ILE A 242 12.82 -13.78 1.90
C ILE A 242 13.09 -13.64 0.41
N GLU A 243 12.10 -13.21 -0.36
CA GLU A 243 12.23 -13.02 -1.82
C GLU A 243 13.34 -12.00 -2.14
N LEU A 244 13.42 -10.91 -1.38
CA LEU A 244 14.46 -9.91 -1.54
C LEU A 244 15.87 -10.44 -1.20
N LYS A 245 16.00 -11.29 -0.16
CA LYS A 245 17.27 -11.97 0.17
C LYS A 245 17.72 -12.90 -0.96
N GLU A 246 16.79 -13.63 -1.56
CA GLU A 246 17.08 -14.52 -2.69
C GLU A 246 17.54 -13.71 -3.90
N MET A 247 16.84 -12.61 -4.23
CA MET A 247 17.21 -11.70 -5.31
C MET A 247 18.62 -11.12 -5.15
N ILE A 248 18.98 -10.67 -3.93
CA ILE A 248 20.32 -10.14 -3.63
C ILE A 248 21.38 -11.24 -3.80
N ARG A 249 21.11 -12.46 -3.32
CA ARG A 249 22.04 -13.59 -3.46
C ARG A 249 22.27 -13.94 -4.93
N GLU A 250 21.21 -14.00 -5.73
CA GLU A 250 21.31 -14.28 -7.17
C GLU A 250 22.09 -13.19 -7.91
N CYS A 251 21.80 -11.93 -7.61
CA CYS A 251 22.50 -10.79 -8.20
C CYS A 251 24.02 -10.84 -7.89
N ASN A 252 24.40 -11.13 -6.64
CA ASN A 252 25.80 -11.20 -6.23
C ASN A 252 26.56 -12.42 -6.79
N ASN A 253 25.85 -13.52 -7.11
CA ASN A 253 26.46 -14.70 -7.73
C ASN A 253 26.63 -14.59 -9.25
N THR A 254 26.06 -13.55 -9.87
CA THR A 254 26.09 -13.33 -11.31
C THR A 254 27.20 -12.34 -11.74
N ILE A 255 27.90 -11.73 -10.76
CA ILE A 255 29.00 -10.78 -10.93
C ILE A 255 30.33 -11.49 -10.60
#